data_AF-A0A4R0H5M1-F1
#
_entry.id   AF-A0A4R0H5M1-F1
#
_cell.length_a   1.000
_cell.length_b   1.000
_cell.length_c   1.000
_cell.angle_alpha   90.00
_cell.angle_beta   90.00
_cell.angle_gamma   90.00
#
_symmetry.space_group_name_H-M   'P 1'
#
loop_
_entity.id
_entity.type
_entity.pdbx_description
1 polymer ?
#
loop_
_entity_poly.entity_id
_entity_poly.type
_entity_poly.pdbx_seq_one_letter_code
_entity_poly.pdbx_strand_id
1 'polypeptide(L)'
;MNPDEAIPLQAFGALLHSQNIGMVCRALNMYQVAAAYTQVSGGNPLEPMADEVRQVAVGILTRPPVEAAADVPAGFDHVSALNVLTVLAEPDDLDLLTGVLERAVDDQTRAVASLAADTARRKATGA
;
A
#
# COMPACT_ATOMS: atom_id res chain seq x y z
N MET A 1 -19.65 -1.58 -16.12
CA MET A 1 -18.30 -0.98 -16.10
C MET A 1 -17.68 -1.32 -17.44
N ASN A 2 -17.33 -0.31 -18.25
CA ASN A 2 -16.77 -0.55 -19.58
C ASN A 2 -15.36 -1.14 -19.42
N PRO A 3 -14.95 -2.13 -20.24
CA PRO A 3 -13.60 -2.67 -20.21
C PRO A 3 -12.52 -1.64 -20.58
N ASP A 4 -12.92 -0.49 -21.13
CA ASP A 4 -12.06 0.65 -21.50
C ASP A 4 -11.73 1.62 -20.33
N GLU A 5 -12.32 1.43 -19.14
CA GLU A 5 -12.02 2.24 -17.94
C GLU A 5 -10.98 1.59 -17.02
N ALA A 6 -10.28 0.55 -17.48
CA ALA A 6 -9.09 0.07 -16.78
C ALA A 6 -7.98 1.13 -16.91
N ILE A 7 -7.45 1.60 -15.79
CA ILE A 7 -6.33 2.54 -15.79
C ILE A 7 -5.15 1.86 -16.51
N PRO A 8 -4.64 2.43 -17.63
CA PRO A 8 -3.51 1.84 -18.33
C PRO A 8 -2.33 1.67 -17.37
N LEU A 9 -1.66 0.51 -17.37
CA LEU A 9 -0.53 0.23 -16.48
C LEU A 9 0.55 1.33 -16.52
N GLN A 10 0.78 1.92 -17.70
CA GLN A 10 1.70 3.04 -17.87
C GLN A 10 1.27 4.29 -17.08
N ALA A 11 -0.03 4.61 -17.08
CA ALA A 11 -0.56 5.74 -16.33
C ALA A 11 -0.52 5.46 -14.82
N PHE A 12 -0.81 4.23 -14.40
CA PHE A 12 -0.64 3.81 -13.01
C PHE A 12 0.82 3.94 -12.55
N GLY A 13 1.77 3.43 -13.34
CA GLY A 13 3.20 3.56 -13.05
C GLY A 13 3.64 5.02 -12.95
N ALA A 14 3.20 5.88 -13.86
CA ALA A 14 3.51 7.30 -13.79
C ALA A 14 3.04 7.96 -12.46
N LEU A 15 1.89 7.54 -11.92
CA LEU A 15 1.43 7.99 -10.60
C LEU A 15 2.29 7.41 -9.47
N LEU A 16 2.60 6.11 -9.54
CA LEU A 16 3.37 5.38 -8.53
C LEU A 16 4.79 5.94 -8.35
N HIS A 17 5.43 6.38 -9.44
CA HIS A 17 6.77 6.97 -9.42
C HIS A 17 6.79 8.50 -9.43
N SER A 18 5.64 9.14 -9.15
CA SER A 18 5.56 10.59 -9.10
C SER A 18 6.43 11.17 -7.97
N GLN A 19 7.01 12.34 -8.20
CA GLN A 19 7.66 13.11 -7.12
C GLN A 19 6.64 13.73 -6.15
N ASN A 20 5.35 13.72 -6.51
CA ASN A 20 4.27 14.18 -5.65
C ASN A 20 3.76 13.01 -4.79
N ILE A 21 4.04 13.04 -3.48
CA ILE A 21 3.64 11.99 -2.54
C ILE A 21 2.13 11.72 -2.55
N GLY A 22 1.30 12.75 -2.78
CA GLY A 22 -0.16 12.57 -2.89
C GLY A 22 -0.56 11.72 -4.10
N MET A 23 0.15 11.83 -5.23
CA MET A 23 -0.08 10.99 -6.41
C MET A 23 0.36 9.55 -6.17
N VAL A 24 1.49 9.36 -5.48
CA VAL A 24 1.94 8.02 -5.07
C VAL A 24 0.91 7.37 -4.15
N CYS A 25 0.47 8.08 -3.11
CA CYS A 25 -0.56 7.57 -2.19
C CYS A 25 -1.87 7.23 -2.91
N ARG A 26 -2.26 8.05 -3.90
CA ARG A 26 -3.41 7.75 -4.75
C ARG A 26 -3.22 6.45 -5.54
N ALA A 27 -2.03 6.21 -6.11
CA ALA A 27 -1.73 4.95 -6.78
C ALA A 27 -1.79 3.74 -5.84
N LEU A 28 -1.23 3.85 -4.63
CA LEU A 28 -1.29 2.76 -3.63
C LEU A 28 -2.74 2.43 -3.25
N ASN A 29 -3.56 3.45 -3.00
CA ASN A 29 -4.98 3.27 -2.68
C ASN A 29 -5.77 2.71 -3.88
N MET A 30 -5.44 3.11 -5.11
CA MET A 30 -6.02 2.51 -6.32
C MET A 30 -5.70 1.01 -6.44
N TYR A 31 -4.47 0.60 -6.14
CA TYR A 31 -4.11 -0.82 -6.10
C TYR A 31 -4.91 -1.58 -5.03
N GLN A 32 -4.99 -1.02 -3.82
CA GLN A 32 -5.74 -1.63 -2.72
C GLN A 32 -7.21 -1.84 -3.08
N VAL A 33 -7.83 -0.84 -3.70
CA VAL A 33 -9.21 -0.92 -4.19
C VAL A 33 -9.34 -2.02 -5.26
N ALA A 34 -8.46 -2.03 -6.26
CA ALA A 34 -8.48 -3.04 -7.31
C ALA A 34 -8.29 -4.46 -6.75
N ALA A 35 -7.41 -4.62 -5.76
CA ALA A 35 -7.18 -5.88 -5.06
C ALA A 35 -8.42 -6.37 -4.30
N ALA A 36 -9.17 -5.46 -3.67
CA ALA A 36 -10.40 -5.80 -2.96
C ALA A 36 -11.53 -6.30 -3.89
N TYR A 37 -11.56 -5.84 -5.14
CA TYR A 37 -12.59 -6.22 -6.12
C TYR A 37 -12.24 -7.46 -6.96
N THR A 38 -11.05 -8.06 -6.76
CA THR A 38 -10.55 -9.22 -7.52
C THR A 38 -11.49 -10.42 -7.53
N GLN A 39 -12.20 -10.67 -6.43
CA GLN A 39 -13.16 -11.77 -6.30
C GLN A 39 -14.36 -11.64 -7.26
N VAL A 40 -14.64 -10.43 -7.76
CA VAL A 40 -15.80 -10.12 -8.61
C VAL A 40 -15.39 -9.87 -10.06
N SER A 41 -14.16 -9.40 -10.31
CA SER A 41 -13.70 -8.93 -11.64
C SER A 41 -12.82 -9.91 -12.43
N GLY A 42 -12.52 -11.09 -11.90
CA GLY A 42 -11.67 -12.08 -12.59
C GLY A 42 -10.16 -11.80 -12.51
N GLY A 43 -9.73 -11.05 -11.50
CA GLY A 43 -8.32 -10.70 -11.25
C GLY A 43 -8.10 -9.21 -10.99
N ASN A 44 -6.89 -8.86 -10.53
CA ASN A 44 -6.50 -7.45 -10.33
C ASN A 44 -5.83 -6.96 -11.63
N PRO A 45 -6.39 -5.98 -12.35
CA PRO A 45 -5.76 -5.47 -13.57
C PRO A 45 -4.38 -4.85 -13.32
N LEU A 46 -4.05 -4.51 -12.08
CA LEU A 46 -2.76 -3.94 -11.66
C LEU A 46 -1.78 -4.99 -11.12
N GLU A 47 -2.16 -6.27 -11.07
CA GLU A 47 -1.31 -7.37 -10.58
C GLU A 47 0.11 -7.41 -11.20
N PRO A 48 0.31 -7.10 -12.49
CA PRO A 48 1.67 -7.03 -13.06
C PRO A 48 2.61 -6.02 -12.39
N MET A 49 2.08 -5.09 -11.58
CA MET A 49 2.85 -4.08 -10.85
C MET A 49 2.94 -4.35 -9.35
N ALA A 50 2.46 -5.51 -8.87
CA ALA A 50 2.39 -5.84 -7.44
C ALA A 50 3.75 -5.68 -6.72
N ASP A 51 4.83 -6.21 -7.29
CA ASP A 51 6.16 -6.12 -6.69
C ASP A 51 6.64 -4.67 -6.57
N GLU A 52 6.42 -3.86 -7.60
CA GLU A 52 6.82 -2.46 -7.63
C GLU A 52 6.01 -1.63 -6.63
N VAL A 53 4.70 -1.88 -6.55
CA VAL A 53 3.81 -1.27 -5.55
C VAL A 53 4.26 -1.61 -4.13
N ARG A 54 4.61 -2.88 -3.87
CA ARG A 54 5.18 -3.30 -2.56
C ARG A 54 6.45 -2.54 -2.24
N GLN A 55 7.40 -2.50 -3.17
CA GLN A 55 8.70 -1.83 -2.97
C GLN A 55 8.52 -0.34 -2.67
N VAL A 56 7.61 0.34 -3.36
CA VAL A 56 7.30 1.76 -3.11
C VAL A 56 6.67 1.94 -1.73
N ALA A 57 5.70 1.10 -1.35
CA ALA A 57 5.07 1.15 -0.04
C ALA A 57 6.08 0.91 1.10
N VAL A 58 6.94 -0.10 0.96
CA VAL A 58 8.05 -0.38 1.90
C VAL A 58 8.99 0.83 1.98
N GLY A 59 9.37 1.40 0.83
CA GLY A 59 10.23 2.58 0.76
C GLY A 59 9.65 3.79 1.51
N ILE A 60 8.33 3.99 1.49
CA ILE A 60 7.65 5.03 2.27
C ILE A 60 7.82 4.78 3.77
N LEU A 61 7.62 3.55 4.24
CA LEU A 61 7.70 3.20 5.66
C LEU A 61 9.11 3.28 6.26
N THR A 62 10.16 3.30 5.42
CA THR A 62 11.54 3.54 5.88
C THR A 62 11.82 5.00 6.26
N ARG A 63 10.91 5.92 5.94
CA ARG A 63 11.04 7.35 6.19
C ARG A 63 10.06 7.79 7.28
N PRO A 64 10.31 8.92 7.96
CA PRO A 64 9.31 9.52 8.84
C PRO A 64 8.00 9.79 8.07
N PRO A 65 6.82 9.62 8.71
CA PRO A 65 5.54 9.96 8.09
C PRO A 65 5.49 11.44 7.69
N VAL A 66 4.77 11.77 6.61
CA VAL A 66 4.61 13.18 6.22
C VAL A 66 3.82 13.97 7.26
N GLU A 67 4.23 15.22 7.48
CA GLU A 67 3.47 16.15 8.30
C GLU A 67 2.14 16.53 7.62
N ALA A 68 1.20 17.05 8.41
CA ALA A 68 -0.08 17.52 7.88
C ALA A 68 0.14 18.70 6.92
N ALA A 69 -0.56 18.68 5.80
CA ALA A 69 -0.65 19.77 4.82
C ALA A 69 -2.12 20.15 4.59
N ALA A 70 -2.36 21.23 3.82
CA ALA A 70 -3.71 21.79 3.61
C ALA A 70 -4.77 20.76 3.21
N ASP A 71 -4.39 19.77 2.39
CA ASP A 71 -5.30 18.74 1.85
C ASP A 71 -4.90 17.30 2.23
N VAL A 72 -3.90 17.13 3.11
CA VAL A 72 -3.33 15.81 3.44
C VAL A 72 -3.15 15.69 4.95
N PRO A 73 -3.86 14.76 5.63
CA PRO A 73 -3.64 14.48 7.04
C PRO A 73 -2.21 14.02 7.34
N ALA A 74 -1.72 14.28 8.55
CA ALA A 74 -0.43 13.75 9.00
C ALA A 74 -0.41 12.21 8.89
N GLY A 75 0.69 11.66 8.38
CA GLY A 75 0.89 10.21 8.23
C GLY A 75 0.01 9.54 7.17
N PHE A 76 -0.65 10.31 6.30
CA PHE A 76 -1.48 9.75 5.21
C PHE A 76 -0.70 8.82 4.27
N ASP A 77 0.59 9.10 4.08
CA ASP A 77 1.51 8.28 3.29
C ASP A 77 1.74 6.90 3.92
N HIS A 78 2.01 6.87 5.23
CA HIS A 78 2.16 5.63 5.99
C HIS A 78 0.87 4.83 5.99
N VAL A 79 -0.29 5.46 6.19
CA VAL A 79 -1.59 4.77 6.13
C VAL A 79 -1.81 4.16 4.74
N SER A 80 -1.55 4.91 3.67
CA SER A 80 -1.73 4.41 2.29
C SER A 80 -0.77 3.26 1.97
N ALA A 81 0.47 3.34 2.42
CA ALA A 81 1.46 2.28 2.28
C ALA A 81 1.09 1.02 3.08
N LEU A 82 0.70 1.16 4.35
CA LEU A 82 0.27 0.03 5.17
C LEU A 82 -0.98 -0.65 4.59
N ASN A 83 -1.94 0.14 4.09
CA ASN A 83 -3.16 -0.39 3.47
C ASN A 83 -2.85 -1.32 2.30
N VAL A 84 -1.95 -0.94 1.39
CA VAL A 84 -1.61 -1.81 0.26
C VAL A 84 -0.82 -3.05 0.71
N LEU A 85 0.00 -2.92 1.75
CA LEU A 85 0.75 -4.03 2.34
C LEU A 85 -0.14 -5.04 3.08
N THR A 86 -1.38 -4.70 3.44
CA THR A 86 -2.35 -5.71 3.91
C THR A 86 -2.62 -6.81 2.88
N VAL A 87 -2.35 -6.54 1.59
CA VAL A 87 -2.46 -7.51 0.49
C VAL A 87 -1.08 -7.98 0.03
N LEU A 88 -0.13 -7.06 -0.05
CA LEU A 88 1.15 -7.29 -0.75
C LEU A 88 2.34 -7.59 0.15
N ALA A 89 2.24 -7.42 1.47
CA ALA A 89 3.40 -7.64 2.34
C ALA A 89 3.97 -9.05 2.14
N GLU A 90 5.28 -9.13 2.13
CA GLU A 90 6.06 -10.37 2.06
C GLU A 90 6.77 -10.63 3.39
N PRO A 91 7.26 -11.86 3.65
CA PRO A 91 7.96 -12.20 4.89
C PRO A 91 9.10 -11.25 5.26
N ASP A 92 9.85 -10.79 4.25
CA ASP A 92 11.00 -9.88 4.42
C ASP A 92 10.60 -8.50 4.96
N ASP A 93 9.32 -8.12 4.86
CA ASP A 93 8.81 -6.83 5.34
C ASP A 93 8.49 -6.84 6.86
N LEU A 94 8.53 -8.01 7.51
CA LEU A 94 7.98 -8.21 8.85
C LEU A 94 8.68 -7.37 9.93
N ASP A 95 10.00 -7.26 9.86
CA ASP A 95 10.78 -6.48 10.82
C ASP A 95 10.45 -4.99 10.71
N LEU A 96 10.32 -4.48 9.48
CA LEU A 96 9.91 -3.10 9.21
C LEU A 96 8.51 -2.83 9.75
N LEU A 97 7.55 -3.70 9.43
CA LEU A 97 6.15 -3.56 9.84
C LEU A 97 6.00 -3.62 11.37
N THR A 98 6.79 -4.48 12.03
CA THR A 98 6.83 -4.54 13.49
C THR A 98 7.38 -3.24 14.09
N GLY A 99 8.47 -2.70 13.52
CA GLY A 99 9.02 -1.41 13.93
C GLY A 99 8.05 -0.24 13.71
N VAL A 100 7.23 -0.27 12.66
CA VAL A 100 6.16 0.72 12.45
C VAL A 100 5.08 0.57 13.51
N LEU A 101 4.66 -0.67 13.81
CA LEU A 101 3.64 -0.96 14.82
C LEU A 101 4.03 -0.44 16.22
N GLU A 102 5.29 -0.63 16.62
CA GLU A 102 5.82 -0.15 17.90
C GLU A 102 5.86 1.37 18.01
N ARG A 103 6.04 2.07 16.89
CA ARG A 103 6.10 3.54 16.83
C ARG A 103 4.75 4.20 16.53
N ALA A 104 3.71 3.43 16.20
CA ALA A 104 2.41 3.95 15.82
C ALA A 104 1.78 4.74 16.98
N VAL A 105 1.55 6.03 16.74
CA VAL A 105 1.01 6.97 17.74
C VAL A 105 -0.51 7.03 17.74
N ASP A 106 -1.15 6.67 16.63
CA ASP A 106 -2.60 6.64 16.48
C ASP A 106 -3.13 5.21 16.25
N ASP A 107 -4.40 5.01 16.61
CA ASP A 107 -5.04 3.69 16.57
C ASP A 107 -5.26 3.16 15.16
N GLN A 108 -5.47 4.06 14.18
CA GLN A 108 -5.68 3.67 12.79
C GLN A 108 -4.39 3.10 12.20
N THR A 109 -3.28 3.82 12.31
CA THR A 109 -1.96 3.35 11.85
C THR A 109 -1.61 2.02 12.54
N ARG A 110 -1.86 1.90 13.85
CA ARG A 110 -1.60 0.65 14.59
C ARG A 110 -2.43 -0.52 14.06
N ALA A 111 -3.73 -0.31 13.83
CA ALA A 111 -4.61 -1.35 13.31
C ALA A 111 -4.18 -1.83 11.92
N VAL A 112 -3.89 -0.91 10.99
CA VAL A 112 -3.49 -1.26 9.63
C VAL A 112 -2.09 -1.91 9.60
N ALA A 113 -1.15 -1.42 10.41
CA ALA A 113 0.17 -2.05 10.55
C ALA A 113 0.09 -3.48 11.09
N SER A 114 -0.82 -3.73 12.04
CA SER A 114 -1.07 -5.09 12.53
C SER A 114 -1.58 -6.02 11.43
N LEU A 115 -2.48 -5.54 10.56
CA LEU A 115 -2.99 -6.33 9.44
C LEU A 115 -1.92 -6.61 8.39
N ALA A 116 -1.10 -5.62 8.04
CA ALA A 116 0.02 -5.81 7.12
C ALA A 116 1.06 -6.81 7.68
N ALA A 117 1.40 -6.70 8.98
CA ALA A 117 2.31 -7.64 9.63
C ALA A 117 1.74 -9.07 9.69
N ASP A 118 0.43 -9.21 9.90
CA ASP A 118 -0.24 -10.52 9.84
C ASP A 118 -0.16 -11.14 8.44
N THR A 119 -0.39 -10.35 7.38
CA THR A 119 -0.22 -10.81 5.99
C THR A 119 1.20 -11.31 5.73
N ALA A 120 2.24 -10.56 6.13
CA ALA A 120 3.63 -11.00 6.01
C ALA A 120 3.89 -12.33 6.75
N ARG A 121 3.37 -12.46 7.98
CA ARG A 121 3.51 -13.68 8.80
C ARG A 121 2.84 -14.89 8.16
N ARG A 122 1.60 -14.75 7.67
CA ARG A 122 0.87 -15.85 7.04
C ARG A 122 1.64 -16.41 5.84
N LYS A 123 2.17 -15.53 4.98
CA LYS A 123 3.01 -15.92 3.85
C LYS A 123 4.32 -16.60 4.30
N ALA A 124 4.93 -16.15 5.39
CA ALA A 124 6.14 -16.77 5.93
C ALA A 124 5.89 -18.21 6.41
N THR A 125 4.69 -18.49 6.89
CA THR A 125 4.28 -19.82 7.38
C THR A 125 3.74 -20.75 6.28
N GLY A 126 3.67 -20.30 5.02
CA GLY A 126 3.14 -21.09 3.90
C GLY A 126 1.64 -21.36 3.97
N ALA A 127 0.89 -20.51 4.68
CA ALA A 127 -0.56 -20.58 4.82
C ALA A 127 -1.28 -19.64 3.85
#